data_AF-A0A5J6CN23-F1
#
_entry.id   AF-A0A5J6CN23-F1
#
_cell.length_a   1.000
_cell.length_b   1.000
_cell.length_c   1.000
_cell.angle_alpha   90.00
_cell.angle_beta   90.00
_cell.angle_gamma   90.00
#
_symmetry.space_group_name_H-M   'P 1'
#
loop_
_entity.id
_entity.type
_entity.pdbx_description
1 polymer ?
#
loop_
_entity_poly.entity_id
_entity_poly.type
_entity_poly.pdbx_seq_one_letter_code
_entity_poly.pdbx_strand_id
1 'polypeptide(L)' 'MKALFILGLVLLSVTVQGKVFERCELARTLKRLGMDGYRGISLANWMCLTR' A
#
# COMPACT_ATOMS: atom_id res chain seq x y z
N MET A 1 21.18 -22.41 8.42
CA MET A 1 21.11 -20.99 7.97
C MET A 1 19.76 -20.60 7.34
N LYS A 2 19.23 -21.34 6.36
CA LYS A 2 17.88 -21.07 5.78
C LYS A 2 16.74 -20.94 6.81
N ALA A 3 16.71 -21.80 7.83
CA ALA A 3 15.67 -21.77 8.86
C ALA A 3 15.63 -20.45 9.65
N LEU A 4 16.78 -19.84 9.93
CA LEU A 4 16.85 -18.54 10.61
C LEU A 4 16.29 -17.42 9.74
N PHE A 5 16.53 -17.49 8.42
CA PHE A 5 16.00 -16.51 7.47
C PHE A 5 14.47 -16.61 7.36
N ILE A 6 13.94 -17.83 7.27
CA ILE A 6 12.49 -18.06 7.25
C ILE A 6 11.85 -17.61 8.57
N LEU A 7 12.44 -17.98 9.70
CA LEU A 7 11.96 -17.56 11.02
C LEU A 7 11.94 -16.04 11.17
N GLY A 8 12.99 -15.35 10.69
CA GLY A 8 13.04 -13.90 10.66
C GLY A 8 11.91 -13.28 9.83
N LEU A 9 11.63 -13.82 8.64
CA LEU A 9 10.53 -13.36 7.79
C LEU A 9 9.15 -13.56 8.44
N VAL A 10 8.94 -14.71 9.09
CA VAL A 10 7.69 -14.99 9.80
C VAL A 10 7.47 -13.99 10.93
N LEU A 11 8.49 -13.73 11.75
CA LEU A 11 8.40 -12.76 12.85
C LEU A 11 8.09 -11.34 12.35
N LEU A 12 8.67 -10.93 11.22
CA LEU A 12 8.39 -9.61 10.62
C LEU A 12 6.95 -9.46 10.15
N SER A 13 6.29 -10.54 9.74
CA SER A 13 4.92 -10.51 9.24
C SER A 13 3.86 -10.35 10.34
N VAL A 14 4.18 -10.65 11.60
CA VAL A 14 3.22 -10.67 12.72
C VAL A 14 2.58 -9.31 12.97
N THR A 15 3.25 -8.20 12.64
CA THR A 15 2.76 -6.84 12.88
C THR A 15 1.91 -6.28 11.74
N VAL A 16 1.84 -6.97 10.60
CA VAL A 16 1.14 -6.48 9.41
C VAL A 16 -0.37 -6.72 9.60
N GLN A 17 -1.11 -5.63 9.78
CA GLN A 17 -2.57 -5.66 9.79
C GLN A 17 -3.12 -5.13 8.46
N GLY A 18 -4.07 -5.87 7.89
CA GLY A 18 -4.82 -5.41 6.72
C GLY A 18 -5.76 -4.27 7.09
N LYS A 19 -5.92 -3.30 6.18
CA LYS A 19 -6.89 -2.21 6.30
C LYS A 19 -7.65 -2.05 5.00
N VAL A 20 -8.97 -2.03 5.07
CA VAL A 20 -9.84 -1.61 3.96
C VAL A 20 -10.02 -0.10 4.06
N PHE A 21 -9.65 0.62 3.01
CA PHE A 21 -9.78 2.07 2.97
C PHE A 21 -11.13 2.47 2.40
N GLU A 22 -11.76 3.47 3.01
CA GLU A 22 -12.87 4.17 2.39
C GLU A 22 -12.41 4.94 1.15
N ARG A 23 -13.29 5.12 0.15
CA ARG A 23 -12.92 5.72 -1.14
C ARG A 23 -12.19 7.06 -1.01
N CYS A 24 -12.75 7.99 -0.23
CA CYS A 24 -12.15 9.32 -0.04
C CYS A 24 -10.94 9.32 0.91
N GLU A 25 -10.80 8.29 1.76
CA GLU A 25 -9.62 8.12 2.60
C GLU A 25 -8.43 7.64 1.77
N LEU A 26 -8.66 6.67 0.88
CA LEU A 26 -7.67 6.19 -0.06
C LEU A 26 -7.19 7.32 -0.98
N ALA A 27 -8.13 8.07 -1.58
CA ALA A 27 -7.78 9.19 -2.46
C ALA A 27 -6.90 10.24 -1.76
N ARG A 28 -7.22 10.60 -0.50
CA ARG A 28 -6.41 11.52 0.30
C ARG A 28 -5.03 10.96 0.61
N THR A 29 -4.95 9.67 0.91
CA THR A 29 -3.68 8.99 1.22
C THR A 29 -2.78 8.95 -0.01
N LEU A 30 -3.31 8.51 -1.16
CA LEU A 30 -2.57 8.48 -2.43
C LEU A 30 -2.09 9.88 -2.83
N LYS A 31 -2.95 10.90 -2.71
CA LYS A 31 -2.56 12.28 -2.99
C LYS A 31 -1.44 12.76 -2.05
N ARG A 32 -1.53 12.46 -0.75
CA ARG A 32 -0.50 12.82 0.25
C ARG A 32 0.85 12.14 -0.04
N LEU A 33 0.82 10.91 -0.56
CA LEU A 33 2.01 10.15 -0.93
C LEU A 33 2.58 10.54 -2.31
N GLY A 34 2.02 11.58 -2.96
CA GLY A 34 2.53 12.09 -4.23
C GLY A 34 2.13 11.27 -5.46
N MET A 35 1.10 10.44 -5.34
CA MET A 35 0.63 9.61 -6.46
C MET A 35 -0.12 10.42 -7.52
N ASP A 36 -0.66 11.59 -7.16
CA ASP A 36 -1.34 12.48 -8.10
C ASP A 36 -0.33 13.13 -9.06
N GLY A 37 -0.30 12.64 -10.31
CA GLY A 37 0.68 13.04 -11.32
C GLY A 37 1.96 12.20 -11.35
N TYR A 38 2.08 11.17 -10.50
CA TYR A 38 3.25 10.29 -10.51
C TYR A 38 3.40 9.61 -11.88
N ARG A 39 4.54 9.83 -12.54
CA ARG A 39 4.81 9.38 -13.93
C ARG A 39 3.72 9.80 -14.93
N GLY A 40 3.09 10.96 -14.71
CA GLY A 40 2.01 11.48 -15.56
C GLY A 40 0.66 10.79 -15.36
N ILE A 41 0.52 9.92 -14.35
CA ILE A 41 -0.73 9.21 -14.04
C ILE A 41 -1.54 10.04 -13.05
N SER A 42 -2.78 10.37 -13.41
CA SER A 42 -3.68 11.14 -12.54
C SER A 42 -4.14 10.36 -11.31
N LEU A 43 -4.48 11.07 -10.23
CA LEU A 43 -5.09 10.44 -9.05
C LEU A 43 -6.35 9.61 -9.38
N ALA A 44 -7.13 10.04 -10.37
CA ALA A 44 -8.33 9.32 -10.81
C ALA A 44 -7.99 7.93 -11.38
N ASN A 45 -6.89 7.81 -12.14
CA ASN A 45 -6.43 6.52 -12.66
C ASN A 45 -6.01 5.58 -11.53
N TRP A 46 -5.31 6.10 -10.51
CA TRP A 46 -4.97 5.31 -9.31
C TRP A 46 -6.21 4.84 -8.56
N MET A 47 -7.19 5.71 -8.37
CA MET A 47 -8.47 5.36 -7.73
C MET A 47 -9.29 4.35 -8.54
N CYS A 48 -9.15 4.34 -9.87
CA CYS A 48 -9.79 3.37 -10.75
C CYS A 48 -9.13 1.98 -10.61
N LEU A 49 -7.79 1.93 -10.54
CA LEU A 49 -7.03 0.69 -10.37
C LEU A 49 -7.34 -0.04 -9.06
N THR A 50 -7.60 0.71 -7.99
CA THR A 50 -7.86 0.15 -6.65
C THR A 50 -9.33 -0.22 -6.41
N ARG A 51 -10.17 -0.14 -7.44
CA ARG A 51 -11.61 -0.40 -7.35
C ARG A 51 -11.97 -1.85 -7.67
#